data_AF-A0A1M5S911-F1
#
_entry.id   AF-A0A1M5S911-F1
#
_cell.length_a   1.000
_cell.length_b   1.000
_cell.length_c   1.000
_cell.angle_alpha   90.00
_cell.angle_beta   90.00
_cell.angle_gamma   90.00
#
_symmetry.space_group_name_H-M   'P 1'
#
loop_
_entity.id
_entity.type
_entity.pdbx_description
1 polymer ?
#
loop_
_entity_poly.entity_id
_entity_poly.type
_entity_poly.pdbx_seq_one_letter_code
_entity_poly.pdbx_strand_id
1 'polypeptide(L)' 'MKTNVAETEMEMVRATADIAAERVCLRCSSRFWSEGFGERVCAHCKKSSVWRSAISEGDGHGQRRSGGRFS' A
#
# COMPACT_ATOMS: atom_id res chain seq x y z
N MET A 1 25.46 12.37 32.64
CA MET A 1 25.25 12.72 31.22
C MET A 1 23.92 12.13 30.82
N LYS A 2 22.90 12.96 30.59
CA LYS A 2 21.55 12.51 30.22
C LYS A 2 21.39 12.76 28.73
N THR A 3 21.40 11.70 27.94
CA THR A 3 21.14 11.77 26.50
C THR A 3 19.66 12.03 26.29
N ASN A 4 19.31 13.29 26.04
CA ASN A 4 18.03 13.61 25.41
C ASN A 4 18.13 13.17 23.95
N VAL A 5 17.64 11.97 23.65
CA VAL A 5 17.33 11.57 22.26
C VAL A 5 16.03 12.28 21.90
N ALA A 6 16.16 13.56 21.57
CA ALA A 6 15.09 14.35 21.01
C ALA A 6 15.04 14.11 19.50
N GLU A 7 13.82 13.84 19.03
CA GLU A 7 13.33 14.17 17.70
C GLU A 7 13.89 13.39 16.51
N THR A 8 13.35 12.19 16.27
CA THR A 8 12.89 11.81 14.92
C THR A 8 11.84 10.71 15.04
N GLU A 9 10.71 10.99 15.68
CA GLU A 9 9.54 10.10 15.60
C GLU A 9 8.43 10.84 14.89
N MET A 10 8.58 11.01 13.57
CA MET A 10 7.40 10.91 12.70
C MET A 10 6.90 9.48 12.86
N GLU A 11 6.17 9.21 13.94
CA GLU A 11 5.48 7.95 14.16
C GLU A 11 4.50 7.80 13.00
N MET A 12 4.94 7.12 11.95
CA MET A 12 4.13 6.78 10.80
C MET A 12 3.04 5.87 11.34
N VAL A 13 1.89 6.47 11.68
CA VAL A 13 0.72 5.77 12.21
C VAL A 13 0.38 4.69 11.18
N ARG A 14 0.77 3.45 11.51
CA ARG A 14 0.42 2.31 10.68
C ARG A 14 -1.09 2.25 10.63
N ALA A 15 -1.65 2.03 9.44
CA ALA A 15 -3.08 1.82 9.34
C ALA A 15 -3.45 0.66 10.28
N THR A 16 -4.52 0.80 11.07
CA THR A 16 -4.89 -0.18 12.12
C THR A 16 -5.05 -1.60 11.57
N ALA A 17 -5.33 -1.73 10.27
CA ALA A 17 -5.47 -2.99 9.56
C ALA A 17 -4.20 -3.44 8.78
N ASP A 18 -3.07 -2.76 8.96
CA ASP A 18 -1.77 -3.08 8.36
C ASP A 18 -1.02 -4.16 9.16
N ILE A 19 -1.72 -5.28 9.36
CA ILE A 19 -1.23 -6.44 10.09
C ILE A 19 -1.23 -7.67 9.20
N ALA A 20 -0.36 -8.64 9.51
CA ALA A 20 -0.33 -9.91 8.81
C ALA A 20 -1.63 -10.69 9.08
N ALA A 21 -2.36 -11.07 8.02
CA ALA A 21 -3.63 -11.79 8.13
C ALA A 21 -3.99 -12.53 6.84
N GLU A 22 -4.86 -13.53 6.96
CA GLU A 22 -5.51 -14.14 5.80
C GLU A 22 -6.52 -13.15 5.19
N ARG A 23 -6.37 -12.87 3.90
CA ARG A 23 -7.24 -11.95 3.14
C ARG A 23 -7.77 -12.61 1.88
N VAL A 24 -8.88 -12.08 1.36
CA VAL A 24 -9.48 -12.52 0.09
C VAL A 24 -8.90 -11.70 -1.06
N CYS A 25 -8.40 -12.37 -2.10
CA CYS A 25 -7.88 -11.71 -3.30
C CYS A 25 -8.99 -10.95 -4.02
N LEU A 26 -8.78 -9.66 -4.32
CA LEU A 26 -9.76 -8.84 -5.04
C LEU A 26 -9.98 -9.28 -6.50
N ARG A 27 -9.13 -10.14 -7.05
CA ARG A 27 -9.21 -10.57 -8.46
C ARG A 27 -9.84 -11.94 -8.66
N CYS A 28 -9.46 -12.92 -7.84
CA CYS A 28 -9.91 -14.31 -7.99
C CYS A 28 -10.63 -14.84 -6.75
N SER A 29 -10.80 -14.03 -5.71
CA SER A 29 -11.45 -14.41 -4.46
C SER A 29 -10.77 -15.55 -3.69
N SER A 30 -9.54 -15.95 -4.07
CA SER A 30 -8.76 -16.92 -3.31
C SER A 30 -8.31 -16.32 -1.97
N ARG A 31 -8.36 -17.10 -0.90
CA ARG A 31 -7.73 -16.74 0.38
C ARG A 31 -6.21 -16.82 0.25
N PHE A 32 -5.50 -15.83 0.76
CA PHE A 32 -4.05 -15.79 0.76
C PHE A 32 -3.51 -15.06 1.99
N TRP A 33 -2.29 -15.41 2.41
CA TRP A 33 -1.61 -14.72 3.49
C TRP A 33 -1.10 -13.37 3.00
N SER A 34 -1.41 -12.32 3.75
CA SER A 34 -1.05 -10.94 3.41
C SER A 34 -0.30 -10.32 4.57
N GLU A 35 0.90 -9.79 4.33
CA GLU A 35 1.75 -9.19 5.38
C GLU A 35 1.21 -7.86 5.94
N GLY A 36 0.34 -7.19 5.17
CA GLY A 36 -0.20 -5.88 5.53
C GLY A 36 -1.39 -5.47 4.67
N PHE A 37 -2.01 -4.35 5.01
CA PHE A 37 -3.21 -3.82 4.33
C PHE A 37 -2.98 -3.56 2.83
N GLY A 38 -1.74 -3.19 2.46
CA GLY A 38 -1.35 -2.94 1.07
C GLY A 38 -1.36 -4.20 0.19
N GLU A 39 -1.33 -5.39 0.78
CA GLU A 39 -1.31 -6.64 0.02
C GLU A 39 -2.71 -7.24 -0.09
N ARG A 40 -3.46 -6.83 -1.13
CA ARG A 40 -4.85 -7.26 -1.38
C ARG A 40 -5.04 -8.21 -2.58
N VAL A 41 -3.95 -8.56 -3.26
CA VAL A 41 -3.96 -9.42 -4.44
C VAL A 41 -2.96 -10.55 -4.24
N CYS A 42 -3.41 -11.79 -4.45
CA CYS A 42 -2.57 -12.97 -4.23
C CYS A 42 -1.39 -13.03 -5.20
N ALA A 43 -0.34 -13.75 -4.83
CA ALA A 43 0.89 -13.88 -5.62
C ALA A 43 0.64 -14.39 -7.06
N HIS A 44 -0.36 -15.25 -7.26
CA HIS A 44 -0.73 -15.75 -8.59
C HIS A 44 -1.30 -14.63 -9.47
N CYS A 45 -2.27 -13.87 -8.95
CA CYS A 45 -2.84 -12.74 -9.67
C CYS A 45 -1.82 -11.61 -9.87
N LYS A 46 -0.91 -11.39 -8.91
CA LYS A 46 0.21 -10.45 -9.06
C LYS A 46 1.15 -10.81 -10.23
N LYS A 47 1.37 -12.10 -10.47
CA LYS A 47 2.22 -12.61 -11.57
C LYS A 47 1.53 -12.57 -12.93
N SER A 48 0.20 -12.42 -12.97
CA SER A 48 -0.53 -12.32 -14.23
C SER A 48 -0.09 -11.08 -15.02
N SER A 49 0.05 -11.22 -16.34
CA SER A 49 0.43 -10.11 -17.24
C SER A 49 -0.52 -8.93 -17.11
N VAL A 50 -1.80 -9.18 -16.90
CA VAL A 50 -2.85 -8.17 -16.70
C VAL A 50 -2.59 -7.29 -15.47
N TRP A 51 -2.11 -7.86 -14.37
CA TRP A 51 -1.74 -7.08 -13.18
C TRP A 51 -0.47 -6.26 -13.43
N ARG A 52 0.54 -6.85 -14.07
CA ARG A 52 1.80 -6.14 -14.36
C ARG A 52 1.62 -4.95 -15.31
N SER A 53 0.74 -5.07 -16.31
CA SER A 53 0.43 -3.97 -17.25
C SER A 53 -0.41 -2.85 -16.62
N ALA A 54 -1.15 -3.12 -15.54
CA ALA A 54 -1.84 -2.08 -14.77
C ALA A 54 -0.89 -1.32 -13.82
N ILE A 55 0.29 -1.89 -13.53
CA ILE A 55 1.37 -1.27 -12.75
C ILE A 55 2.47 -0.75 -13.71
N SER A 56 2.08 -0.28 -14.89
CA SER A 56 2.97 0.52 -15.74
C SER A 56 3.10 1.93 -15.13
N GLU A 57 4.18 2.12 -14.37
CA GLU A 57 4.87 3.40 -14.12
C GLU A 57 4.11 4.53 -13.39
N GLY A 58 2.94 4.25 -12.80
CA GLY A 58 2.03 5.33 -12.39
C GLY A 58 1.50 5.38 -10.97
N ASP A 59 1.85 4.51 -10.02
CA ASP A 59 1.15 4.51 -8.71
C ASP A 59 2.08 4.27 -7.51
N GLY A 60 2.58 5.39 -7.01
CA GLY A 60 3.44 5.52 -5.82
C GLY A 60 3.70 6.99 -5.48
N HIS A 61 3.50 7.90 -6.44
CA HIS A 61 3.38 9.32 -6.16
C HIS A 61 1.91 9.66 -5.94
N GLY A 62 1.52 9.85 -4.67
CA GLY A 62 0.26 10.49 -4.33
C GLY A 62 0.11 11.76 -5.16
N GLN A 63 -0.79 11.74 -6.15
CA GLN A 63 -1.19 12.92 -6.89
C GLN A 63 -1.84 13.84 -5.87
N ARG A 64 -1.03 14.79 -5.37
CA ARG A 64 -1.54 16.00 -4.76
C ARG A 64 -2.47 16.59 -5.81
N ARG A 65 -3.77 16.59 -5.50
CA ARG A 65 -4.80 17.21 -6.33
C ARG A 65 -4.43 18.68 -6.49
N SER A 66 -3.73 19.04 -7.55
CA SER A 66 -3.62 20.42 -8.01
C SER A 66 -4.99 20.79 -8.56
N GLY A 67 -5.80 21.39 -7.68
CA GLY A 67 -7.11 21.90 -8.03
C GLY A 67 -7.02 22.99 -9.10
N GLY A 68 -8.03 22.98 -9.96
CA GLY A 68 -8.63 24.21 -10.48
C GLY A 68 -7.96 24.82 -11.70
N ARG A 69 -8.29 24.30 -12.88
CA ARG A 69 -8.34 25.11 -14.10
C ARG A 69 -9.70 25.80 -14.12
N PHE A 70 -9.74 27.11 -13.87
CA PHE A 70 -10.90 27.94 -14.19
C PHE A 70 -10.51 28.91 -15.30
N SER A 71 -11.43 29.03 -16.27
CA SER A 71 -11.35 29.68 -17.57
C SER A 71 -11.07 31.18 -17.54
#